data_AF-A0A670ZEU1-F1
#
_entry.id   AF-A0A670ZEU1-F1
#
_cell.length_a   1.000
_cell.length_b   1.000
_cell.length_c   1.000
_cell.angle_alpha   90.00
_cell.angle_beta   90.00
_cell.angle_gamma   90.00
#
_symmetry.space_group_name_H-M   'P 1'
#
loop_
_entity.id
_entity.type
_entity.pdbx_description
1 polymer ?
#
loop_
_entity_poly.entity_id
_entity_poly.type
_entity_poly.pdbx_seq_one_letter_code
_entity_poly.pdbx_strand_id
1 'polypeptide(L)'
;KPIAEKFGLILDCDIKRRGYYPKGGGEVVVRMSPVKQLNPINLTDRGTVTKIHGRAFVAGALPIKVAKEMASAAVKCIRKEIRDLYVNIQTVREPDNEAFGTGSGIIIVAETSTGCLLAGSSLGKRGKNADKVGIEAAEMLLGNLRHGGAVDDYLQDQLIIFMALANGKSRIKTGPITLHTETAIHFAELLTKAKFTVAKSEDEESSKEAHIIECQGIGLLNTNL
;
A
#
# COMPACT_ATOMS: atom_id res chain seq x y z
N LYS A 1 7.49 -3.88 2.69
CA LYS A 1 8.98 -3.90 2.68
C LYS A 1 9.56 -2.50 2.46
N PRO A 2 9.31 -1.78 1.33
CA PRO A 2 10.00 -0.51 1.05
C PRO A 2 9.85 0.56 2.13
N ILE A 3 8.66 0.66 2.73
CA ILE A 3 8.39 1.67 3.77
C ILE A 3 8.96 1.24 5.13
N ALA A 4 8.90 -0.05 5.47
CA ALA A 4 9.53 -0.57 6.68
C ALA A 4 11.06 -0.34 6.67
N GLU A 5 11.70 -0.46 5.51
CA GLU A 5 13.13 -0.15 5.33
C GLU A 5 13.46 1.32 5.60
N LYS A 6 12.53 2.26 5.35
CA LYS A 6 12.72 3.68 5.73
C LYS A 6 12.75 3.88 7.24
N PHE A 7 12.13 3.00 8.03
CA PHE A 7 12.26 2.96 9.50
C PHE A 7 13.54 2.25 9.98
N GLY A 8 14.42 1.81 9.07
CA GLY A 8 15.67 1.11 9.40
C GLY A 8 15.53 -0.41 9.55
N LEU A 9 14.37 -0.98 9.20
CA LEU A 9 14.17 -2.44 9.23
C LEU A 9 14.78 -3.10 8.00
N ILE A 10 15.65 -4.08 8.21
CA ILE A 10 16.18 -4.92 7.12
C ILE A 10 15.43 -6.25 7.16
N LEU A 11 14.54 -6.46 6.19
CA LEU A 11 13.77 -7.69 6.08
C LEU A 11 13.71 -8.24 4.65
N ASP A 12 13.60 -9.55 4.58
CA ASP A 12 13.32 -10.30 3.38
C ASP A 12 12.03 -11.09 3.53
N CYS A 13 11.27 -11.19 2.45
CA CYS A 13 9.96 -11.83 2.44
C CYS A 13 9.85 -12.67 1.19
N ASP A 14 9.89 -13.99 1.37
CA ASP A 14 9.85 -14.97 0.30
C ASP A 14 8.51 -15.71 0.32
N ILE A 15 7.77 -15.60 -0.78
CA ILE A 15 6.46 -16.25 -0.94
C ILE A 15 6.72 -17.65 -1.48
N LYS A 16 6.74 -18.65 -0.59
CA LYS A 16 6.93 -20.06 -0.96
C LYS A 16 5.71 -20.66 -1.64
N ARG A 17 4.52 -20.27 -1.19
CA ARG A 17 3.27 -20.74 -1.77
C ARG A 17 2.16 -19.72 -1.57
N ARG A 18 1.39 -19.42 -2.59
CA ARG A 18 0.18 -18.58 -2.46
C ARG A 18 -1.00 -19.44 -2.03
N GLY A 19 -1.81 -18.95 -1.10
CA GLY A 19 -3.01 -19.64 -0.64
C GLY A 19 -4.25 -18.78 -0.81
N TYR A 20 -5.28 -19.31 -1.46
CA TYR A 20 -6.49 -18.56 -1.77
C TYR A 20 -7.67 -19.03 -0.93
N TYR A 21 -8.46 -18.07 -0.43
CA TYR A 21 -9.70 -18.34 0.30
C TYR A 21 -10.67 -19.20 -0.55
N PRO A 22 -11.43 -20.14 0.04
CA PRO A 22 -11.48 -20.48 1.47
C PRO A 22 -10.41 -21.48 1.91
N LYS A 23 -9.70 -22.12 0.98
CA LYS A 23 -8.77 -23.21 1.28
C LYS A 23 -7.51 -22.73 2.02
N GLY A 24 -7.05 -21.52 1.73
CA GLY A 24 -5.84 -20.97 2.35
C GLY A 24 -4.59 -21.76 1.94
N GLY A 25 -3.75 -22.11 2.91
CA GLY A 25 -2.53 -22.91 2.68
C GLY A 25 -1.35 -22.13 2.11
N GLY A 26 -1.39 -20.79 2.15
CA GLY A 26 -0.27 -19.96 1.77
C GLY A 26 0.91 -20.13 2.73
N GLU A 27 2.13 -19.96 2.22
CA GLU A 27 3.36 -20.06 2.98
C GLU A 27 4.27 -18.89 2.58
N VAL A 28 4.74 -18.16 3.60
CA VAL A 28 5.65 -17.04 3.46
C VAL A 28 6.76 -17.22 4.48
N VAL A 29 8.00 -17.05 4.04
CA VAL A 29 9.17 -17.03 4.91
C VAL A 29 9.62 -15.58 5.04
N VAL A 30 9.48 -15.01 6.24
CA VAL A 30 9.98 -13.67 6.56
C VAL A 30 11.26 -13.82 7.37
N ARG A 31 12.32 -13.16 6.91
CA ARG A 31 13.60 -13.05 7.62
C ARG A 31 13.83 -11.59 7.95
N MET A 32 14.23 -11.26 9.16
CA MET A 32 14.58 -9.88 9.50
C MET A 32 15.81 -9.84 10.40
N SER A 33 16.59 -8.78 10.26
CA SER A 33 17.62 -8.45 11.24
C SER A 33 16.98 -7.69 12.38
N PRO A 34 17.31 -8.01 13.65
CA PRO A 34 16.77 -7.29 14.77
C PRO A 34 17.33 -5.85 14.76
N VAL A 35 16.49 -4.88 15.12
CA VAL A 35 16.86 -3.45 15.13
C VAL A 35 16.93 -2.94 16.57
N LYS A 36 17.95 -2.13 16.88
CA LYS A 36 18.11 -1.52 18.21
C LYS A 36 17.04 -0.47 18.47
N GLN A 37 16.68 0.27 17.42
CA GLN A 37 15.74 1.37 17.45
C GLN A 37 15.21 1.63 16.04
N LEU A 38 14.00 2.19 15.91
CA LEU A 38 13.43 2.58 14.62
C LEU A 38 13.79 4.03 14.27
N ASN A 39 14.04 4.29 12.99
CA ASN A 39 14.29 5.64 12.46
C ASN A 39 12.96 6.36 12.18
N PRO A 40 12.86 7.67 12.43
CA PRO A 40 11.70 8.44 12.02
C PRO A 40 11.68 8.62 10.50
N ILE A 41 10.48 8.85 9.94
CA ILE A 41 10.30 9.07 8.50
C ILE A 41 9.73 10.44 8.19
N ASN A 42 10.05 10.97 7.01
CA ASN A 42 9.39 12.14 6.45
C ASN A 42 8.89 11.83 5.03
N LEU A 43 7.59 11.58 4.91
CA LEU A 43 6.88 11.33 3.65
C LEU A 43 5.86 12.45 3.42
N THR A 44 6.34 13.68 3.31
CA THR A 44 5.48 14.85 3.06
C THR A 44 5.53 15.34 1.62
N ASP A 45 6.64 15.10 0.93
CA ASP A 45 6.80 15.40 -0.49
C ASP A 45 6.47 14.17 -1.35
N ARG A 46 5.34 14.26 -2.06
CA ARG A 46 4.90 13.24 -3.01
C ARG A 46 5.64 13.30 -4.34
N GLY A 47 6.10 14.47 -4.76
CA GLY A 47 6.56 14.69 -6.14
C GLY A 47 5.51 14.34 -7.21
N THR A 48 5.99 13.98 -8.40
CA THR A 48 5.18 13.65 -9.57
C THR A 48 5.17 12.14 -9.82
N VAL A 49 4.05 11.59 -10.31
CA VAL A 49 3.98 10.18 -10.72
C VAL A 49 4.88 9.94 -11.93
N THR A 50 5.81 8.99 -11.83
CA THR A 50 6.81 8.68 -12.88
C THR A 50 6.47 7.45 -13.70
N LYS A 51 5.79 6.46 -13.08
CA LYS A 51 5.28 5.27 -13.78
C LYS A 51 4.18 4.60 -12.97
N ILE A 52 3.33 3.85 -13.66
CA ILE A 52 2.36 2.94 -13.04
C ILE A 52 2.68 1.52 -13.49
N HIS A 53 2.73 0.61 -12.54
CA HIS A 53 2.96 -0.80 -12.83
C HIS A 53 2.08 -1.67 -11.94
N GLY A 54 1.99 -2.96 -12.24
CA GLY A 54 1.15 -3.84 -11.44
C GLY A 54 1.20 -5.28 -11.87
N ARG A 55 0.39 -6.08 -11.18
CA ARG A 55 0.26 -7.52 -11.40
C ARG A 55 -1.21 -7.93 -11.29
N ALA A 56 -1.77 -8.44 -12.37
CA ALA A 56 -3.05 -9.13 -12.41
C ALA A 56 -2.79 -10.63 -12.44
N PHE A 57 -3.35 -11.39 -11.51
CA PHE A 57 -3.04 -12.81 -11.35
C PHE A 57 -4.28 -13.68 -11.30
N VAL A 58 -4.10 -14.94 -11.70
CA VAL A 58 -5.06 -16.04 -11.52
C VAL A 58 -4.34 -17.28 -10.99
N ALA A 59 -5.05 -18.12 -10.26
CA ALA A 59 -4.56 -19.41 -9.77
C ALA A 59 -5.67 -20.48 -9.85
N GLY A 60 -5.24 -21.74 -9.88
CA GLY A 60 -6.15 -22.89 -9.91
C GLY A 60 -7.01 -22.94 -11.17
N ALA A 61 -8.31 -23.13 -11.01
CA ALA A 61 -9.22 -23.39 -12.13
C ALA A 61 -9.49 -22.17 -13.05
N LEU A 62 -9.03 -20.97 -12.70
CA LEU A 62 -9.34 -19.76 -13.48
C LEU A 62 -8.40 -19.63 -14.68
N PRO A 63 -8.93 -19.37 -15.90
CA PRO A 63 -8.09 -19.20 -17.09
C PRO A 63 -7.33 -17.86 -17.05
N ILE A 64 -6.15 -17.80 -17.69
CA ILE A 64 -5.33 -16.58 -17.78
C ILE A 64 -6.07 -15.39 -18.40
N LYS A 65 -7.11 -15.65 -19.20
CA LYS A 65 -7.98 -14.62 -19.78
C LYS A 65 -8.58 -13.69 -18.71
N VAL A 66 -8.91 -14.21 -17.52
CA VAL A 66 -9.44 -13.40 -16.40
C VAL A 66 -8.41 -12.36 -15.95
N ALA A 67 -7.13 -12.71 -15.85
CA ALA A 67 -6.06 -11.73 -15.55
C ALA A 67 -5.91 -10.67 -16.65
N LYS A 68 -6.02 -11.07 -17.92
CA LYS A 68 -5.97 -10.15 -19.07
C LYS A 68 -7.14 -9.17 -19.06
N GLU A 69 -8.34 -9.63 -18.74
CA GLU A 69 -9.54 -8.79 -18.62
C GLU A 69 -9.39 -7.77 -17.48
N MET A 70 -8.92 -8.21 -16.29
CA MET A 70 -8.61 -7.30 -15.17
C MET A 70 -7.60 -6.22 -15.57
N ALA A 71 -6.47 -6.62 -16.17
CA ALA A 71 -5.41 -5.70 -16.58
C ALA A 71 -5.90 -4.71 -17.64
N SER A 72 -6.61 -5.20 -18.67
CA SER A 72 -7.14 -4.33 -19.74
C SER A 72 -8.15 -3.32 -19.21
N ALA A 73 -9.05 -3.73 -18.31
CA ALA A 73 -10.04 -2.84 -17.72
C ALA A 73 -9.39 -1.78 -16.83
N ALA A 74 -8.40 -2.17 -16.02
CA ALA A 74 -7.62 -1.27 -15.20
C ALA A 74 -6.85 -0.22 -16.05
N VAL A 75 -6.14 -0.65 -17.09
CA VAL A 75 -5.43 0.26 -18.00
C VAL A 75 -6.41 1.24 -18.66
N LYS A 76 -7.56 0.75 -19.14
CA LYS A 76 -8.58 1.62 -19.75
C LYS A 76 -9.14 2.65 -18.76
N CYS A 77 -9.33 2.28 -17.50
CA CYS A 77 -9.76 3.19 -16.44
C CYS A 77 -8.69 4.25 -16.16
N ILE A 78 -7.44 3.85 -15.91
CA ILE A 78 -6.30 4.76 -15.64
C ILE A 78 -6.11 5.77 -16.78
N ARG A 79 -6.21 5.32 -18.04
CA ARG A 79 -6.03 6.16 -19.24
C ARG A 79 -7.08 7.25 -19.41
N LYS A 80 -8.21 7.20 -18.69
CA LYS A 80 -9.20 8.29 -18.70
C LYS A 80 -8.66 9.56 -18.05
N GLU A 81 -7.82 9.42 -17.03
CA GLU A 81 -7.24 10.54 -16.27
C GLU A 81 -5.76 10.74 -16.58
N ILE A 82 -5.00 9.67 -16.82
CA ILE A 82 -3.54 9.71 -17.02
C ILE A 82 -3.22 9.21 -18.43
N ARG A 83 -3.07 10.15 -19.37
CA ARG A 83 -2.92 9.83 -20.81
C ARG A 83 -1.50 9.50 -21.24
N ASP A 84 -0.50 10.17 -20.70
CA ASP A 84 0.87 10.14 -21.27
C ASP A 84 1.89 9.40 -20.40
N LEU A 85 1.43 8.67 -19.37
CA LEU A 85 2.31 7.92 -18.48
C LEU A 85 2.51 6.48 -18.96
N TYR A 86 3.68 5.90 -18.69
CA TYR A 86 3.90 4.46 -18.88
C TYR A 86 3.07 3.66 -17.85
N VAL A 87 2.24 2.74 -18.35
CA VAL A 87 1.40 1.85 -17.53
C VAL A 87 1.66 0.40 -17.94
N ASN A 88 2.19 -0.41 -17.01
CA ASN A 88 2.51 -1.81 -17.27
C ASN A 88 1.96 -2.75 -16.18
N ILE A 89 0.87 -3.45 -16.49
CA ILE A 89 0.26 -4.43 -15.59
C ILE A 89 0.54 -5.82 -16.15
N GLN A 90 1.42 -6.56 -15.48
CA GLN A 90 1.77 -7.92 -15.86
C GLN A 90 0.63 -8.89 -15.54
N THR A 91 0.27 -9.74 -16.50
CA THR A 91 -0.72 -10.80 -16.30
C THR A 91 -0.04 -12.11 -16.00
N VAL A 92 -0.41 -12.77 -14.89
CA VAL A 92 0.29 -13.95 -14.37
C VAL A 92 -0.71 -15.07 -14.09
N ARG A 93 -0.35 -16.30 -14.46
CA ARG A 93 -0.97 -17.51 -13.91
C ARG A 93 0.01 -18.07 -12.89
N GLU A 94 -0.41 -18.19 -11.64
CA GLU A 94 0.41 -18.84 -10.63
C GLU A 94 0.62 -20.32 -11.03
N PRO A 95 1.85 -20.86 -10.91
CA PRO A 95 2.09 -22.28 -11.10
C PRO A 95 1.28 -23.13 -10.12
N ASP A 96 0.75 -24.27 -10.57
CA ASP A 96 -0.12 -25.12 -9.74
C ASP A 96 0.63 -25.74 -8.54
N ASN A 97 1.96 -25.83 -8.61
CA ASN A 97 2.83 -26.26 -7.50
C ASN A 97 3.20 -25.13 -6.53
N GLU A 98 2.97 -23.87 -6.90
CA GLU A 98 3.30 -22.67 -6.10
C GLU A 98 2.05 -21.92 -5.60
N ALA A 99 0.86 -22.45 -5.88
CA ALA A 99 -0.41 -21.90 -5.44
C ALA A 99 -1.41 -22.99 -5.02
N PHE A 100 -2.13 -22.75 -3.94
CA PHE A 100 -3.20 -23.61 -3.45
C PHE A 100 -4.55 -22.90 -3.47
N GLY A 101 -5.55 -23.58 -4.04
CA GLY A 101 -6.90 -23.04 -4.22
C GLY A 101 -7.07 -22.28 -5.54
N THR A 102 -8.25 -21.71 -5.71
CA THR A 102 -8.63 -20.94 -6.91
C THR A 102 -8.82 -19.49 -6.50
N GLY A 103 -8.14 -18.57 -7.17
CA GLY A 103 -8.19 -17.15 -6.82
C GLY A 103 -7.77 -16.27 -7.98
N SER A 104 -8.19 -15.02 -7.93
CA SER A 104 -7.75 -13.99 -8.86
C SER A 104 -7.73 -12.63 -8.17
N GLY A 105 -6.93 -11.73 -8.70
CA GLY A 105 -6.86 -10.36 -8.19
C GLY A 105 -5.88 -9.53 -8.99
N ILE A 106 -5.83 -8.26 -8.63
CA ILE A 106 -4.97 -7.29 -9.26
C ILE A 106 -4.45 -6.33 -8.19
N ILE A 107 -3.17 -5.99 -8.31
CA ILE A 107 -2.53 -4.89 -7.57
C ILE A 107 -1.86 -3.97 -8.58
N ILE A 108 -2.03 -2.68 -8.39
CA ILE A 108 -1.49 -1.61 -9.23
C ILE A 108 -0.81 -0.61 -8.32
N VAL A 109 0.38 -0.17 -8.70
CA VAL A 109 1.24 0.72 -7.92
C VAL A 109 1.69 1.87 -8.80
N ALA A 110 1.48 3.09 -8.33
CA ALA A 110 2.10 4.30 -8.86
C ALA A 110 3.39 4.60 -8.08
N GLU A 111 4.49 4.81 -8.80
CA GLU A 111 5.73 5.32 -8.21
C GLU A 111 5.87 6.81 -8.52
N THR A 112 6.41 7.57 -7.56
CA THR A 112 6.66 9.00 -7.73
C THR A 112 8.15 9.32 -7.79
N SER A 113 8.49 10.54 -8.19
CA SER A 113 9.87 11.04 -8.28
C SER A 113 10.59 11.08 -6.93
N THR A 114 9.85 11.11 -5.82
CA THR A 114 10.39 11.10 -4.44
C THR A 114 10.43 9.69 -3.83
N GLY A 115 10.05 8.67 -4.60
CA GLY A 115 10.02 7.29 -4.16
C GLY A 115 8.81 6.94 -3.27
N CYS A 116 7.72 7.72 -3.35
CA CYS A 116 6.43 7.32 -2.78
C CYS A 116 5.80 6.22 -3.64
N LEU A 117 5.10 5.32 -2.97
CA LEU A 117 4.36 4.22 -3.58
C LEU A 117 2.90 4.35 -3.15
N LEU A 118 2.00 4.52 -4.11
CA LEU A 118 0.56 4.51 -3.87
C LEU A 118 -0.05 3.33 -4.60
N ALA A 119 -0.87 2.55 -3.91
CA ALA A 119 -1.43 1.33 -4.48
C ALA A 119 -2.95 1.36 -4.62
N GLY A 120 -3.45 0.55 -5.55
CA GLY A 120 -4.85 0.16 -5.63
C GLY A 120 -4.93 -1.34 -5.89
N SER A 121 -5.87 -2.02 -5.24
CA SER A 121 -6.02 -3.47 -5.40
C SER A 121 -7.46 -3.92 -5.32
N SER A 122 -7.74 -5.08 -5.92
CA SER A 122 -9.05 -5.73 -5.80
C SER A 122 -8.90 -7.22 -6.01
N LEU A 123 -9.73 -7.99 -5.30
CA LEU A 123 -9.81 -9.43 -5.43
C LEU A 123 -11.02 -9.85 -6.25
N GLY A 124 -10.84 -10.87 -7.06
CA GLY A 124 -11.93 -11.58 -7.71
C GLY A 124 -12.70 -12.43 -6.71
N LYS A 125 -14.01 -12.54 -6.92
CA LYS A 125 -14.89 -13.42 -6.15
C LYS A 125 -15.97 -14.00 -7.06
N ARG A 126 -16.57 -15.11 -6.65
CA ARG A 126 -17.64 -15.76 -7.43
C ARG A 126 -18.76 -14.75 -7.74
N GLY A 127 -19.16 -14.68 -9.01
CA GLY A 127 -20.21 -13.78 -9.49
C GLY A 127 -19.76 -12.33 -9.74
N LYS A 128 -18.49 -11.99 -9.53
CA LYS A 128 -17.94 -10.67 -9.86
C LYS A 128 -17.14 -10.74 -11.15
N ASN A 129 -17.50 -9.89 -12.12
CA ASN A 129 -16.81 -9.84 -13.41
C ASN A 129 -15.37 -9.33 -13.26
N ALA A 130 -14.47 -9.85 -14.09
CA ALA A 130 -13.05 -9.54 -14.07
C ALA A 130 -12.78 -8.06 -14.40
N ASP A 131 -13.52 -7.48 -15.34
CA ASP A 131 -13.43 -6.07 -15.69
C ASP A 131 -13.72 -5.16 -14.48
N LYS A 132 -14.75 -5.47 -13.70
CA LYS A 132 -15.10 -4.75 -12.48
C LYS A 132 -13.99 -4.84 -11.43
N VAL A 133 -13.34 -5.99 -11.28
CA VAL A 133 -12.17 -6.14 -10.40
C VAL A 133 -11.02 -5.21 -10.84
N GLY A 134 -10.75 -5.17 -12.15
CA GLY A 134 -9.76 -4.24 -12.73
C GLY A 134 -10.10 -2.77 -12.50
N ILE A 135 -11.36 -2.38 -12.74
CA ILE A 135 -11.84 -1.01 -12.55
C ILE A 135 -11.75 -0.60 -11.09
N GLU A 136 -12.18 -1.44 -10.15
CA GLU A 136 -12.13 -1.10 -8.73
C GLU A 136 -10.70 -0.87 -8.23
N ALA A 137 -9.74 -1.69 -8.66
CA ALA A 137 -8.33 -1.48 -8.29
C ALA A 137 -7.77 -0.19 -8.91
N ALA A 138 -8.15 0.13 -10.14
CA ALA A 138 -7.75 1.36 -10.80
C ALA A 138 -8.37 2.60 -10.14
N GLU A 139 -9.67 2.58 -9.81
CA GLU A 139 -10.34 3.68 -9.12
C GLU A 139 -9.79 3.90 -7.70
N MET A 140 -9.43 2.82 -7.00
CA MET A 140 -8.73 2.92 -5.72
C MET A 140 -7.39 3.64 -5.87
N LEU A 141 -6.57 3.25 -6.86
CA LEU A 141 -5.31 3.94 -7.15
C LEU A 141 -5.54 5.41 -7.52
N LEU A 142 -6.50 5.70 -8.41
CA LEU A 142 -6.81 7.06 -8.84
C LEU A 142 -7.32 7.91 -7.67
N GLY A 143 -8.15 7.35 -6.79
CA GLY A 143 -8.55 8.00 -5.53
C GLY A 143 -7.34 8.43 -4.70
N ASN A 144 -6.37 7.51 -4.53
CA ASN A 144 -5.12 7.79 -3.83
C ASN A 144 -4.28 8.90 -4.51
N LEU A 145 -4.31 8.98 -5.84
CA LEU A 145 -3.60 10.01 -6.60
C LEU A 145 -4.31 11.37 -6.54
N ARG A 146 -5.64 11.40 -6.48
CA ARG A 146 -6.46 12.63 -6.48
C ARG A 146 -6.26 13.45 -5.21
N HIS A 147 -6.20 12.82 -4.04
CA HIS A 147 -6.16 13.54 -2.76
C HIS A 147 -4.80 14.23 -2.45
N GLY A 148 -3.75 14.04 -3.26
CA GLY A 148 -2.49 14.78 -3.07
C GLY A 148 -1.53 14.21 -2.02
N GLY A 149 -1.86 13.10 -1.37
CA GLY A 149 -1.06 12.50 -0.30
C GLY A 149 0.14 11.74 -0.84
N ALA A 150 1.19 11.65 -0.04
CA ALA A 150 2.39 10.84 -0.29
C ALA A 150 2.21 9.38 0.14
N VAL A 151 1.14 9.08 0.87
CA VAL A 151 0.78 7.79 1.46
C VAL A 151 -0.68 7.49 1.11
N ASP A 152 -0.97 6.25 0.72
CA ASP A 152 -2.33 5.78 0.42
C ASP A 152 -3.15 5.43 1.68
N ASP A 153 -4.47 5.29 1.51
CA ASP A 153 -5.43 5.08 2.60
C ASP A 153 -5.11 3.88 3.51
N TYR A 154 -4.54 2.81 2.96
CA TYR A 154 -4.21 1.58 3.72
C TYR A 154 -2.83 1.63 4.36
N LEU A 155 -1.90 2.36 3.76
CA LEU A 155 -0.59 2.58 4.35
C LEU A 155 -0.69 3.61 5.49
N GLN A 156 -1.66 4.52 5.46
CA GLN A 156 -1.88 5.55 6.46
C GLN A 156 -1.90 5.00 7.90
N ASP A 157 -2.76 4.02 8.19
CA ASP A 157 -2.90 3.45 9.54
C ASP A 157 -1.72 2.53 9.92
N GLN A 158 -1.17 1.82 8.94
CA GLN A 158 -0.03 0.92 9.14
C GLN A 158 1.21 1.65 9.66
N LEU A 159 1.40 2.92 9.27
CA LEU A 159 2.58 3.70 9.67
C LEU A 159 2.50 4.22 11.10
N ILE A 160 1.30 4.37 11.67
CA ILE A 160 1.10 5.00 12.98
C ILE A 160 1.92 4.30 14.07
N ILE A 161 1.91 2.96 14.09
CA ILE A 161 2.66 2.19 15.10
C ILE A 161 4.17 2.43 14.96
N PHE A 162 4.69 2.41 13.74
CA PHE A 162 6.12 2.66 13.51
C PHE A 162 6.51 4.10 13.86
N MET A 163 5.67 5.08 13.54
CA MET A 163 5.88 6.49 13.89
C MET A 163 5.91 6.70 15.40
N ALA A 164 5.00 6.07 16.14
CA ALA A 164 4.95 6.15 17.61
C ALA A 164 6.20 5.57 18.26
N LEU A 165 6.75 4.48 17.72
CA LEU A 165 7.92 3.78 18.29
C LEU A 165 9.26 4.37 17.84
N ALA A 166 9.30 5.10 16.72
CA ALA A 166 10.52 5.68 16.16
C ALA A 166 11.22 6.67 17.09
N ASN A 167 12.53 6.82 16.91
CA ASN A 167 13.34 7.80 17.64
C ASN A 167 13.37 9.13 16.92
N GLY A 168 12.43 9.99 17.25
CA GLY A 168 12.35 11.33 16.71
C GLY A 168 11.01 11.61 16.06
N LYS A 169 11.01 12.65 15.24
CA LYS A 169 9.79 13.22 14.66
C LYS A 169 9.50 12.61 13.30
N SER A 170 8.38 11.89 13.21
CA SER A 170 7.87 11.37 11.93
C SER A 170 6.76 12.25 11.37
N ARG A 171 6.72 12.43 10.05
CA ARG A 171 5.71 13.20 9.33
C ARG A 171 5.28 12.47 8.08
N ILE A 172 3.98 12.32 7.85
CA ILE A 172 3.42 11.75 6.62
C ILE A 172 2.31 12.64 6.09
N LYS A 173 2.24 12.77 4.77
CA LYS A 173 1.14 13.46 4.07
C LYS A 173 0.23 12.43 3.44
N THR A 174 -1.05 12.51 3.74
CA THR A 174 -2.06 11.51 3.40
C THR A 174 -3.26 12.17 2.74
N GLY A 175 -4.23 11.37 2.27
CA GLY A 175 -5.56 11.87 1.92
C GLY A 175 -6.42 12.19 3.15
N PRO A 176 -7.74 12.11 3.00
CA PRO A 176 -8.67 12.15 4.12
C PRO A 176 -8.28 11.13 5.21
N ILE A 177 -8.53 11.47 6.45
CA ILE A 177 -8.23 10.56 7.57
C ILE A 177 -9.29 9.47 7.61
N THR A 178 -8.86 8.21 7.53
CA THR A 178 -9.77 7.07 7.67
C THR A 178 -10.08 6.78 9.14
N LEU A 179 -11.23 6.17 9.42
CA LEU A 179 -11.57 5.69 10.77
C LEU A 179 -10.53 4.68 11.32
N HIS A 180 -9.90 3.91 10.44
CA HIS A 180 -8.81 3.00 10.81
C HIS A 180 -7.61 3.77 11.34
N THR A 181 -7.23 4.86 10.68
CA THR A 181 -6.13 5.73 11.11
C THR A 181 -6.44 6.43 12.43
N GLU A 182 -7.66 6.96 12.61
CA GLU A 182 -8.06 7.57 13.89
C GLU A 182 -7.95 6.55 15.03
N THR A 183 -8.43 5.32 14.79
CA THR A 183 -8.35 4.23 15.76
C THR A 183 -6.89 3.84 16.05
N ALA A 184 -6.05 3.74 15.02
CA ALA A 184 -4.63 3.43 15.17
C ALA A 184 -3.91 4.51 16.00
N ILE A 185 -4.20 5.80 15.74
CA ILE A 185 -3.66 6.93 16.53
C ILE A 185 -4.10 6.80 17.98
N HIS A 186 -5.40 6.63 18.23
CA HIS A 186 -5.94 6.51 19.58
C HIS A 186 -5.23 5.44 20.41
N PHE A 187 -5.08 4.22 19.87
CA PHE A 187 -4.41 3.13 20.58
C PHE A 187 -2.90 3.35 20.70
N ALA A 188 -2.25 3.91 19.68
CA ALA A 188 -0.83 4.23 19.76
C ALA A 188 -0.55 5.24 20.89
N GLU A 189 -1.34 6.31 21.01
CA GLU A 189 -1.22 7.28 22.10
C GLU A 189 -1.51 6.66 23.47
N LEU A 190 -2.57 5.84 23.57
CA LEU A 190 -2.96 5.19 24.82
C LEU A 190 -1.84 4.28 25.36
N LEU A 191 -1.26 3.45 24.48
CA LEU A 191 -0.28 2.42 24.82
C LEU A 191 1.14 2.96 24.98
N THR A 192 1.55 3.93 24.16
CA THR A 192 2.95 4.40 24.10
C THR A 192 3.16 5.76 24.76
N LYS A 193 2.10 6.56 24.93
CA LYS A 193 2.18 7.99 25.30
C LYS A 193 2.84 8.89 24.26
N ALA A 194 3.11 8.39 23.05
CA ALA A 194 3.40 9.23 21.89
C ALA A 194 2.24 10.22 21.68
N LYS A 195 2.51 11.37 21.05
CA LYS A 195 1.49 12.35 20.70
C LYS A 195 1.43 12.51 19.20
N PHE A 196 0.23 12.48 18.65
CA PHE A 196 -0.04 12.73 17.25
C PHE A 196 -0.73 14.07 17.06
N THR A 197 -0.37 14.75 15.98
CA THR A 197 -1.08 15.91 15.48
C THR A 197 -1.51 15.66 14.05
N VAL A 198 -2.75 16.04 13.75
CA VAL A 198 -3.33 15.95 12.41
C VAL A 198 -3.76 17.33 11.99
N ALA A 199 -3.19 17.83 10.91
CA ALA A 199 -3.51 19.14 10.35
C ALA A 199 -3.84 19.01 8.86
N LYS A 200 -4.68 19.90 8.33
CA LYS A 200 -4.87 20.01 6.88
C LYS A 200 -3.57 20.52 6.24
N SER A 201 -3.22 20.00 5.07
CA SER A 201 -2.07 20.47 4.30
C SER A 201 -2.40 21.81 3.65
N GLU A 202 -1.58 22.83 3.87
CA GLU A 202 -1.72 24.17 3.28
C GLU A 202 -1.10 24.23 1.87
N ASP A 203 -1.42 23.26 1.01
CA ASP A 203 -0.97 23.28 -0.38
C ASP A 203 -1.83 24.25 -1.21
N GLU A 204 -1.20 25.04 -2.07
CA GLU A 204 -1.84 26.09 -2.89
C GLU A 204 -2.86 25.57 -3.92
N GLU A 205 -2.92 24.25 -4.17
CA GLU A 205 -3.95 23.63 -5.00
C GLU A 205 -5.20 23.30 -4.17
N SER A 206 -6.13 24.26 -4.14
CA SER A 206 -7.38 24.30 -3.37
C SER A 206 -8.35 23.11 -3.53
N SER A 207 -8.06 22.12 -4.37
CA SER A 207 -8.93 20.97 -4.65
C SER A 207 -8.53 19.68 -3.93
N LYS A 208 -7.45 19.66 -3.14
CA LYS A 208 -6.89 18.42 -2.55
C LYS A 208 -7.12 18.35 -1.04
N GLU A 209 -7.88 17.36 -0.59
CA GLU A 209 -8.11 17.05 0.84
C GLU A 209 -6.91 16.31 1.48
N ALA A 210 -5.72 16.90 1.40
CA ALA A 210 -4.52 16.33 2.00
C ALA A 210 -4.40 16.71 3.47
N HIS A 211 -3.92 15.77 4.29
CA HIS A 211 -3.63 15.98 5.71
C HIS A 211 -2.18 15.63 6.02
N ILE A 212 -1.59 16.30 7.00
CA ILE A 212 -0.29 15.97 7.57
C ILE A 212 -0.54 15.32 8.94
N ILE A 213 -0.09 14.08 9.08
CA ILE A 213 0.00 13.38 10.35
C ILE A 213 1.44 13.49 10.83
N GLU A 214 1.62 13.96 12.05
CA GLU A 214 2.91 14.16 12.67
C GLU A 214 2.93 13.49 14.04
N CYS A 215 4.06 12.87 14.38
CA CYS A 215 4.25 12.19 15.65
C CYS A 215 5.67 12.42 16.17
N GLN A 216 5.78 12.82 17.44
CA GLN A 216 7.03 12.66 18.18
C GLN A 216 7.05 11.25 18.78
N GLY A 217 7.81 10.36 18.16
CA GLY A 217 7.95 8.99 18.61
C GLY A 217 8.71 8.89 19.93
N ILE A 218 8.46 7.81 20.67
CA ILE A 218 9.02 7.56 22.01
C ILE A 218 10.46 7.08 22.00
N GLY A 219 11.01 6.77 20.81
CA GLY A 219 12.36 6.25 20.67
C GLY A 219 12.58 4.92 21.38
N LEU A 220 11.65 3.97 21.23
CA LEU A 220 11.71 2.68 21.93
C LEU A 220 13.00 1.94 21.60
N LEU A 221 13.78 1.62 22.63
CA LEU A 221 15.00 0.83 22.51
C LEU A 221 14.67 -0.66 22.69
N ASN A 222 15.15 -1.49 21.77
CA ASN A 222 15.17 -2.92 21.93
C ASN A 222 16.27 -3.29 22.95
N THR A 223 15.89 -3.77 24.12
CA THR A 223 16.81 -4.14 25.21
C THR A 223 17.47 -5.50 25.01
N ASN A 224 17.04 -6.27 24.01
CA ASN A 224 17.60 -7.59 23.70
C ASN A 224 18.78 -7.53 22.70
N LEU A 225 19.21 -6.33 22.33
CA LEU A 225 20.36 -6.07 21.45
C LEU A 225 21.43 -5.24 22.14
#